data_AF-A0A9W7AX96-F1
#
_entry.id   AF-A0A9W7AX96-F1
#
_cell.length_a   1.000
_cell.length_b   1.000
_cell.length_c   1.000
_cell.angle_alpha   90.00
_cell.angle_beta   90.00
_cell.angle_gamma   90.00
#
_symmetry.space_group_name_H-M   'P 1'
#
loop_
_entity.id
_entity.type
_entity.pdbx_description
1 polymer ?
#
loop_
_entity_poly.entity_id
_entity_poly.type
_entity_poly.pdbx_seq_one_letter_code
_entity_poly.pdbx_strand_id
1 'polypeptide(L)'
;MNSYSLSLLICLCIFLAADAFTAPRAFVARQNVRATSSSAPTSPLVLKMSETEFDDMTWEGEFPPSKVLGPIMSKMPSGLLGLLSAASLGICVYSCAQSGVLQQEPGAMANGSWVKWYYVLGGFGGPLAWGMHVASWIQRQNGK
;
A
#
# COMPACT_ATOMS: atom_id res chain seq x y z
N MET A 1 9.12 29.48 7.86
CA MET A 1 8.82 28.28 8.69
C MET A 1 10.14 27.59 9.02
N ASN A 2 10.49 27.46 10.30
CA ASN A 2 11.74 26.82 10.69
C ASN A 2 11.65 25.29 10.47
N SER A 3 12.74 24.63 10.06
CA SER A 3 12.79 23.18 9.73
C SER A 3 12.24 22.27 10.85
N TYR A 4 12.35 22.72 12.10
CA TYR A 4 11.80 22.05 13.29
C TYR A 4 10.27 22.04 13.31
N SER A 5 9.63 23.11 12.83
CA SER A 5 8.17 23.27 12.80
C SER A 5 7.53 22.40 11.73
N LEU A 6 8.20 22.22 10.58
CA LEU A 6 7.75 21.29 9.53
C LEU A 6 7.90 19.83 9.97
N SER A 7 9.01 19.48 10.64
CA SER A 7 9.22 18.13 11.17
C SER A 7 8.20 17.75 12.25
N LEU A 8 7.86 18.70 13.14
CA LEU A 8 6.82 18.52 14.15
C LEU A 8 5.44 18.30 13.52
N LEU A 9 5.11 19.05 12.47
CA LEU A 9 3.86 18.90 11.72
C LEU A 9 3.77 17.54 11.02
N ILE A 10 4.86 17.08 10.40
CA ILE A 10 4.90 15.76 9.74
C ILE A 10 4.74 14.64 10.78
N CYS A 11 5.44 14.71 11.92
CA CYS A 11 5.25 13.76 13.01
C CYS A 11 3.81 13.79 13.54
N LEU A 12 3.23 14.97 13.78
CA LEU A 12 1.86 15.11 14.26
C LEU A 12 0.84 14.50 13.28
N CYS A 13 1.00 14.71 11.98
CA CYS A 13 0.15 14.11 10.95
C CYS A 13 0.28 12.58 10.90
N ILE A 14 1.48 12.03 11.11
CA ILE A 14 1.69 10.58 11.18
C ILE A 14 1.02 9.98 12.43
N PHE A 15 1.14 10.65 13.58
CA PHE A 15 0.49 10.20 14.82
C PHE A 15 -1.04 10.28 14.75
N LEU A 16 -1.60 11.37 14.23
CA LEU A 16 -3.06 11.52 14.07
C LEU A 16 -3.64 10.55 13.04
N ALA A 17 -2.89 10.21 11.99
CA ALA A 17 -3.30 9.17 11.06
C ALA A 17 -3.31 7.80 11.74
N ALA A 18 -2.32 7.48 12.59
CA ALA A 18 -2.20 6.19 13.27
C ALA A 18 -3.41 5.86 14.17
N ASP A 19 -3.98 6.85 14.87
CA ASP A 19 -5.13 6.64 15.77
C ASP A 19 -6.40 6.21 15.02
N ALA A 20 -6.58 6.62 13.76
CA ALA A 20 -7.72 6.19 12.94
C ALA A 20 -7.66 4.71 12.52
N PHE A 21 -6.51 4.04 12.69
CA PHE A 21 -6.33 2.64 12.33
C PHE A 21 -6.56 1.65 13.47
N THR A 22 -6.76 2.14 14.70
CA THR A 22 -6.95 1.31 15.92
C THR A 22 -8.43 1.23 16.34
N ALA A 23 -9.37 1.26 15.39
CA ALA A 23 -10.77 0.97 15.71
C ALA A 23 -10.93 -0.54 16.00
N PRO A 24 -11.40 -0.96 17.18
CA PRO A 24 -11.61 -2.36 17.48
C PRO A 24 -12.80 -2.88 16.67
N ARG A 25 -12.61 -3.91 15.83
CA ARG A 25 -13.73 -4.59 15.17
C ARG A 25 -14.24 -5.74 16.04
N ALA A 26 -15.51 -5.63 16.41
CA ALA A 26 -16.29 -6.72 16.99
C ALA A 26 -16.22 -7.96 16.07
N PHE A 27 -15.77 -9.06 16.64
CA PHE A 27 -15.63 -10.37 16.00
C PHE A 27 -17.02 -10.92 15.65
N VAL A 28 -17.40 -10.89 14.37
CA VAL A 28 -18.55 -11.64 13.87
C VAL A 28 -18.03 -12.92 13.23
N ALA A 29 -18.08 -14.02 13.98
CA ALA A 29 -17.78 -15.35 13.48
C ALA A 29 -18.78 -15.73 12.37
N ARG A 30 -18.29 -16.04 11.16
CA ARG A 30 -19.10 -16.73 10.13
C ARG A 30 -18.67 -18.19 10.03
N GLN A 31 -19.65 -19.08 10.16
CA GLN A 31 -19.50 -20.53 10.08
C GLN A 31 -19.20 -20.98 8.65
N ASN A 32 -18.27 -21.93 8.52
CA ASN A 32 -17.89 -22.61 7.29
C ASN A 32 -18.97 -23.64 6.92
N VAL A 33 -19.67 -23.47 5.80
CA VAL A 33 -20.50 -24.54 5.21
C VAL A 33 -19.67 -25.27 4.16
N ARG A 34 -19.32 -26.51 4.48
CA ARG A 34 -18.58 -27.46 3.65
C ARG A 34 -19.49 -28.02 2.55
N ALA A 35 -19.19 -27.71 1.29
CA ALA A 35 -19.81 -28.40 0.15
C ALA A 35 -18.91 -29.55 -0.31
N THR A 36 -19.42 -30.77 -0.20
CA THR A 36 -18.87 -32.01 -0.73
C THR A 36 -19.27 -32.19 -2.19
N SER A 37 -18.33 -32.54 -3.07
CA SER A 37 -18.63 -33.20 -4.35
C SER A 37 -17.55 -34.24 -4.68
N SER A 38 -18.00 -35.35 -5.28
CA SER A 38 -17.33 -36.65 -5.39
C SER A 38 -17.04 -37.06 -6.84
N SER A 39 -15.91 -37.77 -7.05
CA SER A 39 -15.55 -38.75 -8.12
C SER A 39 -15.45 -38.23 -9.58
N ALA A 40 -14.55 -38.66 -10.49
CA ALA A 40 -13.66 -39.82 -10.63
C ALA A 40 -12.48 -39.50 -11.63
N PRO A 41 -11.46 -40.37 -11.78
CA PRO A 41 -10.18 -40.03 -12.41
C PRO A 41 -10.03 -40.54 -13.86
N THR A 42 -9.43 -39.74 -14.74
CA THR A 42 -8.79 -40.26 -15.98
C THR A 42 -7.69 -39.31 -16.43
N SER A 43 -6.44 -39.74 -16.35
CA SER A 43 -5.30 -39.03 -16.94
C SER A 43 -5.00 -39.58 -18.33
N PRO A 44 -4.68 -38.71 -19.28
CA PRO A 44 -3.52 -38.95 -20.12
C PRO A 44 -2.57 -37.76 -20.07
N LEU A 45 -1.29 -38.09 -19.94
CA LEU A 45 -0.09 -37.26 -20.11
C LEU A 45 -0.29 -36.02 -21.00
N VAL A 46 -0.59 -34.89 -20.37
CA VAL A 46 -0.44 -33.56 -20.98
C VAL A 46 1.00 -33.13 -20.73
N LEU A 47 1.73 -32.87 -21.81
CA LEU A 47 2.99 -32.13 -21.78
C LEU A 47 2.76 -30.85 -20.98
N LYS A 48 3.35 -30.78 -19.78
CA LYS A 48 3.31 -29.63 -18.88
C LYS A 48 4.17 -28.51 -19.46
N MET A 49 3.75 -27.96 -20.61
CA MET A 49 4.06 -26.59 -20.95
C MET A 49 3.47 -25.80 -19.79
N SER A 50 4.32 -25.07 -19.06
CA SER A 50 3.89 -24.23 -17.97
C SER A 50 2.89 -23.23 -18.53
N GLU A 51 1.61 -23.58 -18.43
CA GLU A 51 0.50 -22.67 -18.43
C GLU A 51 0.92 -21.60 -17.44
N THR A 52 1.24 -20.42 -17.95
CA THR A 52 1.30 -19.22 -17.13
C THR A 52 -0.03 -19.21 -16.42
N GLU A 53 -0.05 -19.64 -15.15
CA GLU A 53 -1.22 -19.62 -14.29
C GLU A 53 -1.62 -18.15 -14.19
N PHE A 54 -2.43 -17.69 -15.14
CA PHE A 54 -3.23 -16.51 -14.97
C PHE A 54 -4.25 -16.91 -13.92
N ASP A 55 -3.81 -16.87 -12.67
CA ASP A 55 -4.67 -17.02 -11.51
C ASP A 55 -5.90 -16.16 -11.76
N ASP A 56 -7.07 -16.77 -11.79
CA ASP A 56 -8.32 -16.06 -11.97
C ASP A 56 -8.42 -14.94 -10.92
N MET A 57 -8.37 -13.68 -11.36
CA MET A 57 -8.40 -12.50 -10.49
C MET A 57 -9.83 -11.97 -10.29
N THR A 58 -10.83 -12.64 -10.87
CA THR A 58 -12.23 -12.29 -10.59
C THR A 58 -12.54 -12.56 -9.13
N TRP A 59 -13.40 -11.72 -8.56
CA TRP A 59 -13.84 -11.85 -7.19
C TRP A 59 -15.27 -11.34 -7.07
N GLU A 60 -16.03 -11.99 -6.20
CA GLU A 60 -17.43 -11.66 -5.92
C GLU A 60 -17.53 -11.17 -4.47
N GLY A 61 -18.37 -10.17 -4.20
CA GLY A 61 -18.63 -9.65 -2.84
C GLY A 61 -18.24 -8.18 -2.63
N GLU A 62 -17.83 -7.81 -1.41
CA GLU A 62 -17.50 -6.42 -1.02
C GLU A 62 -15.99 -6.08 -1.06
N PHE A 63 -15.10 -7.06 -0.84
CA PHE A 63 -13.65 -6.86 -0.89
C PHE A 63 -12.92 -7.98 -1.65
N PRO A 64 -11.81 -7.67 -2.35
CA PRO A 64 -11.06 -8.67 -3.10
C PRO A 64 -10.23 -9.58 -2.18
N PRO A 65 -9.92 -10.80 -2.62
CA PRO A 65 -9.02 -11.71 -1.91
C PRO A 65 -7.57 -11.20 -1.92
N SER A 66 -6.78 -11.50 -0.90
CA SER A 66 -5.38 -11.05 -0.79
C SER A 66 -4.49 -11.37 -2.01
N LYS A 67 -4.83 -12.36 -2.85
CA LYS A 67 -4.04 -12.73 -4.05
C LYS A 67 -3.88 -11.59 -5.06
N VAL A 68 -4.84 -10.65 -5.11
CA VAL A 68 -4.76 -9.50 -6.01
C VAL A 68 -3.62 -8.53 -5.66
N LEU A 69 -3.09 -8.62 -4.43
CA LEU A 69 -1.95 -7.81 -3.98
C LEU A 69 -0.60 -8.38 -4.47
N GLY A 70 -0.62 -9.49 -5.20
CA GLY A 70 0.58 -10.17 -5.65
C GLY A 70 1.28 -10.97 -4.54
N PRO A 71 2.41 -11.61 -4.87
CA PRO A 71 3.02 -12.65 -4.04
C PRO A 71 3.61 -12.14 -2.71
N ILE A 72 3.95 -10.86 -2.63
CA ILE A 72 4.62 -10.27 -1.46
C ILE A 72 3.60 -9.61 -0.53
N MET A 73 2.81 -8.66 -1.04
CA MET A 73 1.86 -7.91 -0.21
C MET A 73 0.71 -8.77 0.33
N SER A 74 0.38 -9.89 -0.34
CA SER A 74 -0.63 -10.85 0.14
C SER A 74 -0.28 -11.54 1.46
N LYS A 75 1.01 -11.56 1.84
CA LYS A 75 1.53 -12.18 3.07
C LYS A 75 1.83 -11.17 4.18
N MET A 76 1.79 -9.87 3.90
CA MET A 76 2.09 -8.85 4.89
C MET A 76 0.84 -8.51 5.73
N PRO A 77 1.00 -8.27 7.04
CA PRO A 77 -0.12 -7.90 7.89
C PRO A 77 -0.61 -6.48 7.59
N SER A 78 -1.91 -6.23 7.80
CA SER A 78 -2.53 -4.93 7.46
C SER A 78 -1.90 -3.76 8.18
N GLY A 79 -1.55 -3.91 9.46
CA GLY A 79 -0.92 -2.87 10.26
C GLY A 79 0.44 -2.42 9.71
N LEU A 80 1.28 -3.36 9.25
CA LEU A 80 2.58 -3.04 8.67
C LEU A 80 2.44 -2.24 7.37
N LEU A 81 1.53 -2.66 6.49
CA LEU A 81 1.22 -1.95 5.24
C LEU A 81 0.68 -0.53 5.51
N GLY A 82 -0.13 -0.37 6.55
CA GLY A 82 -0.65 0.94 6.97
C GLY A 82 0.45 1.88 7.45
N LEU A 83 1.38 1.39 8.29
CA LEU A 83 2.53 2.17 8.74
C LEU A 83 3.47 2.55 7.59
N LEU A 84 3.75 1.62 6.68
CA LEU A 84 4.57 1.89 5.49
C LEU A 84 3.90 2.92 4.56
N SER A 85 2.59 2.84 4.39
CA SER A 85 1.81 3.85 3.68
C SER A 85 1.97 5.24 4.29
N ALA A 86 1.79 5.36 5.60
CA ALA A 86 1.95 6.64 6.32
C ALA A 86 3.38 7.18 6.18
N ALA A 87 4.39 6.33 6.30
CA ALA A 87 5.79 6.72 6.12
C ALA A 87 6.06 7.24 4.69
N SER A 88 5.58 6.53 3.66
CA SER A 88 5.71 6.98 2.27
C SER A 88 4.98 8.30 1.97
N LEU A 89 3.82 8.52 2.60
CA LEU A 89 3.10 9.79 2.49
C LEU A 89 3.89 10.92 3.14
N GLY A 90 4.44 10.68 4.33
CA GLY A 90 5.29 11.65 5.03
C GLY A 90 6.52 12.05 4.21
N ILE A 91 7.20 11.08 3.60
CA ILE A 91 8.34 11.33 2.70
C ILE A 91 7.91 12.14 1.47
N CYS A 92 6.76 11.82 0.87
CA CYS A 92 6.23 12.55 -0.27
C CYS A 92 5.93 14.01 0.08
N VAL A 93 5.21 14.25 1.17
CA VAL A 93 4.87 15.60 1.62
C VAL A 93 6.13 16.41 1.94
N TYR A 94 7.08 15.81 2.66
CA TYR A 94 8.37 16.45 2.94
C TYR A 94 9.12 16.84 1.66
N SER A 95 9.18 15.92 0.70
CA SER A 95 9.91 16.12 -0.56
C SER A 95 9.28 17.20 -1.43
N CYS A 96 7.95 17.23 -1.52
CA CYS A 96 7.22 18.28 -2.23
C CYS A 96 7.41 19.65 -1.55
N ALA A 97 7.31 19.70 -0.22
CA ALA A 97 7.49 20.93 0.53
C ALA A 97 8.91 21.51 0.39
N GLN A 98 9.94 20.67 0.51
CA GLN A 98 11.33 21.10 0.35
C GLN A 98 11.66 21.50 -1.09
N SER A 99 11.12 20.79 -2.08
CA SER A 99 11.23 21.21 -3.48
C SER A 99 10.62 22.60 -3.69
N GLY A 100 9.46 22.87 -3.07
CA GLY A 100 8.84 24.20 -3.11
C GLY A 100 9.69 25.30 -2.49
N VAL A 101 10.44 25.02 -1.42
CA VAL A 101 11.40 25.97 -0.83
C VAL A 101 12.57 26.24 -1.79
N LEU A 102 13.14 25.19 -2.40
CA LEU A 102 14.24 25.35 -3.36
C LEU A 102 13.83 26.12 -4.61
N GLN A 103 12.56 26.02 -5.04
CA GLN A 103 12.05 26.82 -6.15
C GLN A 103 12.01 28.32 -5.84
N GLN A 104 11.94 28.71 -4.56
CA GLN A 104 11.95 30.11 -4.14
C GLN A 104 13.36 30.70 -4.06
N GLU A 105 14.41 29.88 -4.16
CA GLU A 105 15.79 30.37 -4.11
C GLU A 105 16.14 31.19 -5.37
N PRO A 106 16.79 32.36 -5.22
CA PRO A 106 17.16 33.20 -6.35
C PRO A 106 18.02 32.45 -7.38
N GLY A 107 17.57 32.41 -8.63
CA GLY A 107 18.28 31.75 -9.73
C GLY A 107 18.11 30.23 -9.80
N ALA A 108 17.51 29.58 -8.79
CA ALA A 108 17.35 28.13 -8.77
C ALA A 108 16.41 27.61 -9.88
N MET A 109 15.35 28.36 -10.19
CA MET A 109 14.43 28.04 -11.28
C MET A 109 15.07 28.19 -12.67
N ALA A 110 16.02 29.10 -12.83
CA ALA A 110 16.63 29.40 -14.12
C ALA A 110 17.60 28.31 -14.60
N ASN A 111 18.29 27.65 -13.67
CA ASN A 111 19.26 26.60 -13.96
C ASN A 111 18.79 25.18 -13.59
N GLY A 112 17.58 25.05 -13.04
CA GLY A 112 17.03 23.76 -12.59
C GLY A 112 17.71 23.17 -11.35
N SER A 113 18.55 23.94 -10.64
CA SER A 113 19.29 23.44 -9.47
C SER A 113 18.40 23.05 -8.28
N TRP A 114 17.13 23.48 -8.29
CA TRP A 114 16.10 23.08 -7.32
C TRP A 114 15.70 21.60 -7.44
N VAL A 115 15.93 20.98 -8.61
CA VAL A 115 15.60 19.57 -8.83
C VAL A 115 16.65 18.70 -8.14
N LYS A 116 16.25 18.04 -7.06
CA LYS A 116 17.08 17.08 -6.34
C LYS A 116 16.53 15.68 -6.52
N TRP A 117 17.38 14.73 -6.92
CA TRP A 117 16.98 13.34 -7.20
C TRP A 117 16.25 12.70 -6.01
N TYR A 118 16.68 12.99 -4.77
CA TYR A 118 16.06 12.44 -3.56
C TYR A 118 14.67 13.02 -3.29
N TYR A 119 14.42 14.28 -3.65
CA TYR A 119 13.07 14.85 -3.55
C TYR A 119 12.16 14.35 -4.68
N VAL A 120 12.71 14.08 -5.86
CA VAL A 120 11.98 13.43 -6.95
C VAL A 120 11.57 12.01 -6.55
N LEU A 121 12.51 11.20 -6.03
CA LEU A 121 12.22 9.87 -5.51
C LEU A 121 11.21 9.91 -4.36
N GLY A 122 11.35 10.85 -3.43
CA GLY A 122 10.38 11.02 -2.37
C GLY A 122 8.98 11.39 -2.87
N GLY A 123 8.88 12.18 -3.95
CA GLY A 123 7.61 12.50 -4.62
C GLY A 123 6.90 11.27 -5.20
N PHE A 124 7.65 10.26 -5.66
CA PHE A 124 7.07 8.96 -6.06
C PHE A 124 6.52 8.14 -4.87
N GLY A 125 6.78 8.58 -3.63
CA GLY A 125 6.15 8.04 -2.43
C GLY A 125 4.63 8.23 -2.39
N GLY A 126 4.05 9.21 -3.10
CA GLY A 126 2.60 9.45 -3.12
C GLY A 126 1.78 8.28 -3.66
N PRO A 127 2.02 7.83 -4.92
CA PRO A 127 1.37 6.65 -5.47
C PRO A 127 1.61 5.37 -4.64
N LEU A 128 2.81 5.22 -4.08
CA LEU A 128 3.14 4.09 -3.20
C LEU A 128 2.35 4.15 -1.89
N ALA A 129 2.18 5.33 -1.29
CA ALA A 129 1.38 5.52 -0.09
C ALA A 129 -0.07 5.11 -0.33
N TRP A 130 -0.65 5.55 -1.44
CA TRP A 130 -2.00 5.17 -1.82
C TRP A 130 -2.12 3.65 -2.04
N GLY A 131 -1.21 3.05 -2.79
CA GLY A 131 -1.22 1.61 -3.05
C GLY A 131 -1.10 0.78 -1.77
N MET A 132 -0.18 1.14 -0.88
CA MET A 132 0.01 0.44 0.41
C MET A 132 -1.16 0.68 1.37
N HIS A 133 -1.81 1.85 1.31
CA HIS A 133 -3.03 2.11 2.08
C HIS A 133 -4.18 1.19 1.64
N VAL A 134 -4.40 1.09 0.32
CA VAL A 134 -5.41 0.19 -0.26
C VAL A 134 -5.08 -1.26 0.08
N ALA A 135 -3.81 -1.66 -0.03
CA ALA A 135 -3.37 -3.00 0.36
C ALA A 135 -3.61 -3.29 1.85
N SER A 136 -3.33 -2.33 2.74
CA SER A 136 -3.63 -2.43 4.18
C SER A 136 -5.13 -2.64 4.42
N TRP A 137 -5.99 -1.89 3.72
CA TRP A 137 -7.45 -2.07 3.78
C TRP A 137 -7.86 -3.48 3.33
N ILE A 138 -7.36 -3.95 2.18
CA ILE A 138 -7.65 -5.31 1.67
C ILE A 138 -7.24 -6.38 2.69
N GLN A 139 -6.04 -6.27 3.26
CA GLN A 139 -5.56 -7.24 4.25
C GLN A 139 -6.42 -7.21 5.52
N ARG A 140 -6.84 -6.03 5.97
CA ARG A 140 -7.71 -5.89 7.15
C ARG A 140 -9.07 -6.54 6.94
N GLN A 141 -9.66 -6.45 5.73
CA GLN A 141 -10.92 -7.13 5.42
C GLN A 141 -10.74 -8.66 5.35
N ASN A 142 -9.58 -9.11 4.87
CA ASN A 142 -9.22 -10.53 4.82
C ASN A 142 -8.72 -11.10 6.17
N GLY A 143 -8.79 -10.34 7.26
CA GLY A 143 -8.38 -10.80 8.60
C GLY A 143 -6.87 -10.95 8.80
N LYS A 144 -6.07 -10.19 8.06
CA LYS A 144 -4.60 -10.16 8.12
C LYS A 144 -4.06 -8.83 8.65
#